data_AF-A0A553BAC9-F1
#
_entry.id   AF-A0A553BAC9-F1
#
_cell.length_a   1.000
_cell.length_b   1.000
_cell.length_c   1.000
_cell.angle_alpha   90.00
_cell.angle_beta   90.00
_cell.angle_gamma   90.00
#
_symmetry.space_group_name_H-M   'P 1'
#
loop_
_entity.id
_entity.type
_entity.pdbx_description
1 polymer ?
#
loop_
_entity_poly.entity_id
_entity_poly.type
_entity_poly.pdbx_seq_one_letter_code
_entity_poly.pdbx_strand_id
1 'polypeptide(L)'
;MDLFDLDDHIPNLGIDPSQEHLEVLFQLFKEDFLDDEFYFDGCKVIIDTRNSKEDGFKQYPHTFVKLITRGDKGKRCFDKKRANKVHWIKPILENKDTDDVICFQFLEGDGKIRDYFWFKEGYFLVIMEKITPDYIIVSSFHIDDERNQKYYERKYQNRVK
;
A
#
# COMPACT_ATOMS: atom_id res chain seq x y z
N MET A 1 -2.21 -17.36 -1.23
CA MET A 1 -3.58 -16.89 -1.57
C MET A 1 -3.55 -16.49 -3.03
N ASP A 2 -4.57 -16.86 -3.80
CA ASP A 2 -4.71 -16.43 -5.20
C ASP A 2 -5.11 -14.94 -5.22
N LEU A 3 -4.44 -14.12 -6.02
CA LEU A 3 -4.73 -12.69 -6.12
C LEU A 3 -6.05 -12.42 -6.84
N PHE A 4 -6.53 -13.33 -7.68
CA PHE A 4 -7.80 -13.18 -8.40
C PHE A 4 -9.03 -13.39 -7.53
N ASP A 5 -8.86 -13.97 -6.33
CA ASP A 5 -9.92 -14.13 -5.33
C ASP A 5 -10.06 -12.89 -4.42
N LEU A 6 -9.18 -11.90 -4.57
CA LEU A 6 -9.21 -10.68 -3.77
C LEU A 6 -10.33 -9.74 -4.26
N ASP A 7 -11.16 -9.28 -3.31
CA ASP A 7 -12.19 -8.28 -3.55
C ASP A 7 -12.13 -7.18 -2.48
N ASP A 8 -12.95 -6.16 -2.66
CA ASP A 8 -13.19 -5.10 -1.69
C ASP A 8 -13.73 -5.69 -0.37
N HIS A 9 -13.08 -5.38 0.76
CA HIS A 9 -13.45 -5.98 2.04
C HIS A 9 -14.78 -5.47 2.61
N ILE A 10 -15.00 -4.16 2.53
CA ILE A 10 -16.21 -3.47 3.01
C ILE A 10 -17.04 -3.07 1.79
N PRO A 11 -18.18 -3.76 1.52
CA PRO A 11 -19.05 -3.38 0.41
C PRO A 11 -19.58 -1.95 0.58
N ASN A 12 -19.62 -1.19 -0.51
CA ASN A 12 -20.16 0.18 -0.55
C ASN A 12 -19.50 1.17 0.43
N LEU A 13 -18.20 1.02 0.71
CA LEU A 13 -17.46 1.95 1.56
C LEU A 13 -17.62 3.41 1.06
N GLY A 14 -18.04 4.29 1.97
CA GLY A 14 -18.30 5.70 1.70
C GLY A 14 -17.03 6.52 1.44
N ILE A 15 -17.21 7.77 1.02
CA ILE A 15 -16.09 8.73 0.86
C ILE A 15 -15.52 9.10 2.23
N ASP A 16 -16.38 9.23 3.23
CA ASP A 16 -16.00 9.43 4.62
C ASP A 16 -16.20 8.12 5.39
N PRO A 17 -15.16 7.58 6.05
CA PRO A 17 -15.29 6.37 6.83
C PRO A 17 -15.92 6.68 8.20
N SER A 18 -16.76 5.79 8.69
CA SER A 18 -17.15 5.79 10.10
C SER A 18 -15.99 5.27 10.94
N GLN A 19 -16.07 5.47 12.25
CA GLN A 19 -15.11 4.89 13.18
C GLN A 19 -15.09 3.35 13.08
N GLU A 20 -16.26 2.71 12.92
CA GLU A 20 -16.37 1.26 12.71
C GLU A 20 -15.66 0.79 11.43
N HIS A 21 -15.79 1.54 10.32
CA HIS A 21 -15.05 1.22 9.09
C HIS A 21 -13.54 1.28 9.32
N LEU A 22 -13.05 2.28 10.04
CA LEU A 22 -11.63 2.41 10.34
C LEU A 22 -11.12 1.29 11.26
N GLU A 23 -11.93 0.83 12.21
CA GLU A 23 -11.60 -0.29 13.08
C GLU A 23 -11.49 -1.61 12.31
N VAL A 24 -12.43 -1.87 11.39
CA VAL A 24 -12.36 -3.06 10.51
C VAL A 24 -11.09 -3.03 9.66
N LEU A 25 -10.82 -1.90 8.99
CA LEU A 25 -9.62 -1.76 8.16
C LEU A 25 -8.34 -1.88 8.97
N PHE A 26 -8.34 -1.34 10.19
CA PHE A 26 -7.18 -1.42 11.08
C PHE A 26 -6.97 -2.84 11.60
N GLN A 27 -8.04 -3.60 11.84
CA GLN A 27 -7.93 -4.99 12.26
C GLN A 27 -7.30 -5.86 11.18
N LEU A 28 -7.68 -5.69 9.91
CA LEU A 28 -7.01 -6.37 8.78
C LEU A 28 -5.51 -6.03 8.72
N PHE A 29 -5.19 -4.73 8.86
CA PHE A 29 -3.80 -4.28 8.86
C PHE A 29 -3.00 -4.88 10.03
N LYS A 30 -3.62 -5.03 11.20
CA LYS A 30 -2.98 -5.63 12.37
C LYS A 30 -2.67 -7.10 12.13
N GLU A 31 -3.64 -7.86 11.64
CA GLU A 31 -3.48 -9.29 11.33
C GLU A 31 -2.34 -9.51 10.33
N ASP A 32 -2.20 -8.61 9.34
CA ASP A 32 -1.15 -8.74 8.34
C ASP A 32 0.25 -8.36 8.85
N PHE A 33 0.36 -7.32 9.70
CA PHE A 33 1.64 -6.63 9.92
C PHE A 33 2.01 -6.32 11.38
N LEU A 34 1.10 -6.49 12.35
CA LEU A 34 1.34 -6.14 13.76
C LEU A 34 1.17 -7.30 14.73
N ASP A 35 0.26 -8.23 14.45
CA ASP A 35 0.01 -9.39 15.31
C ASP A 35 1.19 -10.38 15.23
N ASP A 36 1.79 -10.51 14.04
CA ASP A 36 3.04 -11.25 13.79
C ASP A 36 4.06 -10.40 13.01
N GLU A 37 5.34 -10.76 13.13
CA GLU A 37 6.40 -10.13 12.35
C GLU A 37 6.28 -10.54 10.88
N PHE A 38 6.12 -9.56 9.99
CA PHE A 38 6.15 -9.79 8.55
C PHE A 38 7.58 -9.64 7.99
N TYR A 39 7.99 -10.63 7.19
CA TYR A 39 9.27 -10.66 6.50
C TYR A 39 9.06 -10.69 4.99
N PHE A 40 9.85 -9.90 4.28
CA PHE A 40 9.86 -9.82 2.82
C PHE A 40 11.30 -9.96 2.34
N ASP A 41 11.56 -10.97 1.47
CA ASP A 41 12.91 -11.25 0.95
C ASP A 41 13.98 -11.43 2.05
N GLY A 42 13.60 -12.10 3.15
CA GLY A 42 14.47 -12.31 4.31
C GLY A 42 14.72 -11.07 5.18
N CYS A 43 14.17 -9.91 4.80
CA CYS A 43 14.26 -8.66 5.53
C CYS A 43 12.98 -8.41 6.32
N LYS A 44 13.09 -7.90 7.56
CA LYS A 44 11.91 -7.53 8.35
C LYS A 44 11.22 -6.32 7.73
N VAL A 45 9.88 -6.32 7.68
CA VAL A 45 9.09 -5.16 7.27
C VAL A 45 8.73 -4.34 8.49
N ILE A 46 9.30 -3.12 8.57
CA ILE A 46 9.11 -2.21 9.69
C ILE A 46 7.83 -1.40 9.49
N ILE A 47 6.99 -1.44 10.52
CA ILE A 47 5.77 -0.64 10.63
C ILE A 47 6.01 0.51 11.61
N ASP A 48 5.73 1.74 11.17
CA ASP A 48 5.77 2.92 12.03
C ASP A 48 4.50 2.96 12.87
N THR A 49 4.60 2.44 14.10
CA THR A 49 3.50 2.32 15.07
C THR A 49 3.22 3.61 15.83
N ARG A 50 4.00 4.69 15.62
CA ARG A 50 3.71 5.99 16.22
C ARG A 50 2.38 6.51 15.68
N ASN A 51 1.62 7.14 16.55
CA ASN A 51 0.35 7.76 16.19
C ASN A 51 0.52 8.78 15.06
N SER A 52 -0.40 8.74 14.10
CA SER A 52 -0.46 9.70 13.01
C SER A 52 -0.70 11.13 13.51
N LYS A 53 -0.23 12.10 12.72
CA LYS A 53 -0.49 13.54 12.95
C LYS A 53 -1.67 14.06 12.13
N GLU A 54 -2.20 13.25 11.20
CA GLU A 54 -3.33 13.62 10.36
C GLU A 54 -4.62 13.74 11.19
N ASP A 55 -5.36 14.82 11.01
CA ASP A 55 -6.62 15.04 11.70
C ASP A 55 -7.64 13.94 11.35
N GLY A 56 -8.38 13.46 12.35
CA GLY A 56 -9.30 12.32 12.20
C GLY A 56 -8.64 10.93 12.30
N PHE A 57 -7.32 10.84 12.29
CA PHE A 57 -6.59 9.56 12.32
C PHE A 57 -5.54 9.44 13.43
N LYS A 58 -5.55 10.35 14.41
CA LYS A 58 -4.52 10.45 15.45
C LYS A 58 -4.43 9.23 16.37
N GLN A 59 -5.47 8.39 16.44
CA GLN A 59 -5.43 7.14 17.20
C GLN A 59 -4.78 5.96 16.45
N TYR A 60 -4.43 6.13 15.17
CA TYR A 60 -3.90 5.03 14.35
C TYR A 60 -2.41 5.16 14.03
N PRO A 61 -1.71 4.03 13.80
CA PRO A 61 -0.32 4.02 13.35
C PRO A 61 -0.08 4.80 12.06
N HIS A 62 1.07 5.48 11.99
CA HIS A 62 1.46 6.29 10.85
C HIS A 62 1.52 5.50 9.53
N THR A 63 2.05 4.27 9.53
CA THR A 63 2.07 3.43 8.32
C THR A 63 0.64 3.08 7.87
N PHE A 64 -0.24 2.67 8.79
CA PHE A 64 -1.64 2.37 8.45
C PHE A 64 -2.34 3.57 7.81
N VAL A 65 -2.21 4.76 8.41
CA VAL A 65 -2.82 5.98 7.86
C VAL A 65 -2.29 6.29 6.46
N LYS A 66 -0.98 6.09 6.21
CA LYS A 66 -0.41 6.26 4.86
C LYS A 66 -1.02 5.31 3.82
N LEU A 67 -1.45 4.12 4.23
CA LEU A 67 -2.00 3.08 3.34
C LEU A 67 -3.47 3.32 3.00
N ILE A 68 -4.23 3.96 3.88
CA ILE A 68 -5.65 4.27 3.67
C ILE A 68 -5.91 5.72 3.19
N THR A 69 -4.89 6.57 3.15
CA THR A 69 -5.01 7.99 2.75
C THR A 69 -4.11 8.38 1.58
N ARG A 70 -4.60 9.25 0.71
CA ARG A 70 -3.84 9.88 -0.39
C ARG A 70 -3.49 11.32 -0.03
N GLY A 71 -2.28 11.75 -0.39
CA GLY A 71 -1.88 13.16 -0.27
C GLY A 71 -2.50 14.01 -1.38
N ASP A 72 -3.14 15.11 -1.03
CA ASP A 72 -3.58 16.18 -1.94
C ASP A 72 -3.23 17.55 -1.34
N LYS A 73 -2.49 18.38 -2.09
CA LYS A 73 -2.11 19.75 -1.72
C LYS A 73 -1.58 19.92 -0.28
N GLY A 74 -0.78 18.98 0.20
CA GLY A 74 -0.15 19.03 1.53
C GLY A 74 -1.03 18.54 2.68
N LYS A 75 -2.24 18.02 2.41
CA LYS A 75 -3.07 17.29 3.37
C LYS A 75 -3.26 15.85 2.92
N ARG A 76 -3.52 14.93 3.84
CA ARG A 76 -3.94 13.57 3.49
C ARG A 76 -5.44 13.43 3.66
N CYS A 77 -6.10 12.85 2.67
CA CYS A 77 -7.53 12.56 2.69
C CYS A 77 -7.73 11.06 2.60
N PHE A 78 -8.81 10.56 3.22
CA PHE A 78 -9.21 9.16 3.08
C PHE A 78 -9.45 8.82 1.61
N ASP A 79 -8.95 7.67 1.19
CA ASP A 79 -9.14 7.15 -0.15
C ASP A 79 -9.77 5.77 -0.02
N LYS A 80 -11.09 5.73 -0.22
CA LYS A 80 -11.88 4.53 0.04
C LYS A 80 -11.42 3.31 -0.74
N LYS A 81 -11.00 3.49 -2.01
CA LYS A 81 -10.67 2.36 -2.88
C LYS A 81 -9.35 1.73 -2.48
N ARG A 82 -8.34 2.54 -2.12
CA ARG A 82 -7.10 1.99 -1.59
C ARG A 82 -7.25 1.44 -0.18
N ALA A 83 -8.09 2.09 0.63
CA ALA A 83 -8.33 1.68 2.00
C ALA A 83 -8.96 0.28 2.04
N ASN A 84 -9.96 0.03 1.19
CA ASN A 84 -10.63 -1.27 1.08
C ASN A 84 -9.72 -2.43 0.66
N LYS A 85 -8.56 -2.09 0.10
CA LYS A 85 -7.54 -3.02 -0.41
C LYS A 85 -6.31 -3.09 0.51
N VAL A 86 -6.40 -2.63 1.76
CA VAL A 86 -5.27 -2.71 2.70
C VAL A 86 -4.81 -4.16 2.92
N HIS A 87 -5.76 -5.11 2.96
CA HIS A 87 -5.51 -6.54 3.09
C HIS A 87 -4.91 -7.19 1.82
N TRP A 88 -4.82 -6.45 0.70
CA TRP A 88 -4.20 -6.97 -0.53
C TRP A 88 -2.67 -6.85 -0.48
N ILE A 89 -2.14 -5.99 0.40
CA ILE A 89 -0.73 -5.63 0.40
C ILE A 89 0.15 -6.87 0.66
N LYS A 90 -0.16 -7.63 1.72
CA LYS A 90 0.62 -8.82 2.08
C LYS A 90 0.53 -9.91 1.00
N PRO A 91 -0.66 -10.31 0.50
CA PRO A 91 -0.77 -11.25 -0.62
C PRO A 91 0.01 -10.84 -1.88
N ILE A 92 -0.01 -9.54 -2.26
CA ILE A 92 0.74 -9.05 -3.43
C ILE A 92 2.25 -9.22 -3.22
N LEU A 93 2.74 -8.93 -2.02
CA LEU A 93 4.17 -9.08 -1.69
C LEU A 93 4.58 -10.56 -1.64
N GLU A 94 3.73 -11.44 -1.10
CA GLU A 94 3.98 -12.88 -1.06
C GLU A 94 3.97 -13.52 -2.46
N ASN A 95 3.21 -12.96 -3.40
CA ASN A 95 3.13 -13.41 -4.79
C ASN A 95 4.10 -12.68 -5.74
N LYS A 96 5.14 -12.00 -5.23
CA LYS A 96 6.09 -11.21 -6.04
C LYS A 96 6.79 -12.00 -7.17
N ASP A 97 6.91 -13.32 -7.01
CA ASP A 97 7.63 -14.21 -7.92
C ASP A 97 6.69 -14.90 -8.93
N THR A 98 5.41 -14.52 -8.94
CA THR A 98 4.40 -14.97 -9.92
C THR A 98 4.31 -13.99 -11.09
N ASP A 99 3.75 -14.45 -12.22
CA ASP A 99 3.53 -13.60 -13.39
C ASP A 99 2.41 -12.56 -13.19
N ASP A 100 1.62 -12.69 -12.11
CA ASP A 100 0.51 -11.80 -11.79
C ASP A 100 0.98 -10.45 -11.22
N VAL A 101 2.22 -10.38 -10.70
CA VAL A 101 2.77 -9.18 -10.07
C VAL A 101 3.96 -8.66 -10.87
N ILE A 102 3.81 -7.49 -11.46
CA ILE A 102 4.91 -6.81 -12.13
C ILE A 102 5.79 -6.14 -11.07
N CYS A 103 6.98 -6.69 -10.88
CA CYS A 103 8.00 -6.18 -9.97
C CYS A 103 9.01 -5.30 -10.72
N PHE A 104 9.27 -4.08 -10.23
CA PHE A 104 10.31 -3.22 -10.79
C PHE A 104 10.86 -2.20 -9.80
N GLN A 105 12.08 -1.73 -10.05
CA GLN A 105 12.71 -0.66 -9.29
C GLN A 105 12.62 0.67 -10.03
N PHE A 106 12.39 1.76 -9.30
CA PHE A 106 12.38 3.10 -9.89
C PHE A 106 13.14 4.10 -9.02
N LEU A 107 13.95 4.94 -9.65
CA LEU A 107 14.65 6.06 -9.01
C LEU A 107 13.68 7.25 -8.86
N GLU A 108 13.24 7.49 -7.63
CA GLU A 108 12.36 8.62 -7.30
C GLU A 108 13.09 9.97 -7.40
N GLY A 109 12.31 11.05 -7.52
CA GLY A 109 12.85 12.41 -7.60
C GLY A 109 13.60 12.88 -6.34
N ASP A 110 13.44 12.18 -5.22
CA ASP A 110 14.20 12.40 -3.98
C ASP A 110 15.55 11.63 -3.94
N GLY A 111 15.90 10.95 -5.04
CA GLY A 111 17.13 10.17 -5.19
C GLY A 111 17.06 8.76 -4.60
N LYS A 112 15.92 8.35 -4.04
CA LYS A 112 15.75 7.01 -3.46
C LYS A 112 15.28 6.02 -4.51
N ILE A 113 15.80 4.79 -4.44
CA ILE A 113 15.29 3.67 -5.23
C ILE A 113 14.16 3.01 -4.43
N ARG A 114 13.02 2.81 -5.08
CA ARG A 114 11.87 2.12 -4.50
C ARG A 114 11.48 0.90 -5.33
N ASP A 115 11.05 -0.14 -4.63
CA ASP A 115 10.52 -1.37 -5.19
C ASP A 115 9.01 -1.21 -5.40
N TYR A 116 8.54 -1.49 -6.61
CA TYR A 116 7.15 -1.44 -7.01
C TYR A 116 6.64 -2.85 -7.28
N PHE A 117 5.50 -3.18 -6.68
CA PHE A 117 4.78 -4.44 -6.88
C PHE A 117 3.41 -4.11 -7.44
N TRP A 118 3.22 -4.35 -8.72
CA TRP A 118 2.02 -3.93 -9.44
C TRP A 118 1.17 -5.12 -9.87
N PHE A 119 0.04 -5.31 -9.21
CA PHE A 119 -1.03 -6.21 -9.63
C PHE A 119 -1.96 -5.45 -10.58
N LYS A 120 -1.80 -5.64 -11.88
CA LYS A 120 -2.45 -4.82 -12.91
C LYS A 120 -3.95 -5.08 -12.98
N GLU A 121 -4.34 -6.34 -12.91
CA GLU A 121 -5.71 -6.81 -13.00
C GLU A 121 -6.55 -6.28 -11.83
N GLY A 122 -5.96 -6.20 -10.64
CA GLY A 122 -6.58 -5.60 -9.46
C GLY A 122 -6.53 -4.06 -9.39
N TYR A 123 -5.91 -3.40 -10.38
CA TYR A 123 -5.66 -1.96 -10.39
C TYR A 123 -5.02 -1.47 -9.10
N PHE A 124 -4.03 -2.20 -8.57
CA PHE A 124 -3.44 -1.91 -7.28
C PHE A 124 -1.92 -2.10 -7.29
N LEU A 125 -1.21 -1.23 -6.59
CA LEU A 125 0.23 -1.35 -6.43
C LEU A 125 0.68 -1.07 -5.01
N VAL A 126 1.78 -1.71 -4.64
CA VAL A 126 2.49 -1.53 -3.38
C VAL A 126 3.87 -0.98 -3.67
N ILE A 127 4.31 -0.02 -2.86
CA ILE A 127 5.64 0.59 -2.97
C ILE A 127 6.40 0.35 -1.67
N MET A 128 7.56 -0.27 -1.78
CA MET A 128 8.47 -0.52 -0.67
C MET A 128 9.80 0.22 -0.88
N GLU A 129 10.49 0.45 0.22
CA GLU A 129 11.85 1.00 0.22
C GLU A 129 12.72 0.12 1.13
N LYS A 130 13.83 -0.38 0.59
CA LYS A 130 14.80 -1.15 1.37
C LYS A 130 15.62 -0.19 2.22
N ILE A 131 15.56 -0.37 3.53
CA ILE A 131 16.37 0.35 4.52
C ILE A 131 17.19 -0.71 5.24
N THR A 132 18.23 -1.20 4.56
CA THR A 132 19.05 -2.32 5.01
C THR A 132 19.44 -2.20 6.49
N PRO A 133 19.18 -3.23 7.31
CA PRO A 133 18.81 -4.60 6.92
C PRO A 133 17.31 -4.85 6.65
N ASP A 134 16.47 -3.83 6.78
CA ASP A 134 15.01 -3.96 6.80
C ASP A 134 14.33 -3.41 5.54
N TYR A 135 13.02 -3.55 5.49
CA TYR A 135 12.13 -2.92 4.53
C TYR A 135 11.11 -2.02 5.22
N ILE A 136 10.63 -1.00 4.51
CA ILE A 136 9.41 -0.27 4.90
C ILE A 136 8.40 -0.27 3.78
N ILE A 137 7.11 -0.25 4.14
CA ILE A 137 6.03 0.04 3.19
C ILE A 137 5.90 1.56 3.10
N VAL A 138 6.18 2.12 1.91
CA VAL A 138 6.14 3.56 1.68
C VAL A 138 4.70 4.03 1.47
N SER A 139 3.97 3.34 0.59
CA SER A 139 2.57 3.59 0.27
C SER A 139 2.01 2.44 -0.58
N SER A 140 0.69 2.45 -0.76
CA SER A 140 -0.04 1.68 -1.78
C SER A 140 -0.82 2.64 -2.68
N PHE A 141 -1.32 2.20 -3.82
CA PHE A 141 -2.23 3.01 -4.65
C PHE A 141 -3.23 2.13 -5.38
N HIS A 142 -4.48 2.58 -5.42
CA HIS A 142 -5.44 2.10 -6.41
C HIS A 142 -5.36 2.97 -7.67
N ILE A 143 -5.37 2.35 -8.84
CA ILE A 143 -5.28 3.03 -10.14
C ILE A 143 -6.68 3.40 -10.61
N ASP A 144 -7.04 4.66 -10.36
CA ASP A 144 -8.40 5.17 -10.57
C ASP A 144 -8.73 5.56 -12.01
N ASP A 145 -7.71 5.98 -12.77
CA ASP A 145 -7.90 6.62 -14.07
C ASP A 145 -6.72 6.38 -15.02
N GLU A 146 -6.94 6.72 -16.29
CA GLU A 146 -5.95 6.56 -17.36
C GLU A 146 -4.68 7.38 -17.11
N ARG A 147 -4.79 8.52 -16.39
CA ARG A 147 -3.64 9.36 -16.08
C ARG A 147 -2.72 8.67 -15.09
N ASN A 148 -3.27 8.08 -14.02
CA ASN A 148 -2.54 7.30 -13.03
C ASN A 148 -1.94 6.05 -13.67
N GLN A 149 -2.71 5.34 -14.51
CA GLN A 149 -2.22 4.21 -15.29
C GLN A 149 -0.98 4.60 -16.11
N LYS A 150 -1.09 5.64 -16.96
CA LYS A 150 0.03 6.15 -17.78
C LYS A 150 1.23 6.60 -16.95
N TYR A 151 0.99 7.13 -15.74
CA TYR A 151 2.05 7.54 -14.83
C TYR A 151 2.88 6.34 -14.36
N TYR A 152 2.26 5.26 -13.90
CA TYR A 152 2.97 4.06 -13.45
C TYR A 152 3.53 3.23 -14.61
N GLU A 153 2.88 3.22 -15.78
CA GLU A 153 3.47 2.64 -17.00
C GLU A 153 4.77 3.35 -17.39
N ARG A 154 4.79 4.68 -17.30
CA ARG A 154 6.00 5.46 -17.56
C ARG A 154 7.10 5.15 -16.56
N LYS A 155 6.76 4.96 -15.27
CA LYS A 155 7.74 4.51 -14.27
C LYS A 155 8.31 3.14 -14.62
N TYR A 156 7.45 2.19 -14.99
CA TYR A 156 7.88 0.86 -15.41
C TYR A 156 8.78 0.89 -16.66
N GLN A 157 8.48 1.75 -17.64
CA GLN A 157 9.32 1.93 -18.83
C GLN A 157 10.68 2.55 -18.51
N ASN A 158 10.73 3.46 -17.54
CA ASN A 158 11.95 4.14 -17.08
C ASN A 158 12.51 3.53 -15.78
N ARG A 159 12.21 2.24 -15.54
CA ARG A 159 12.73 1.51 -14.38
C ARG A 159 14.25 1.45 -14.39
N VAL A 160 14.83 1.21 -13.21
CA VAL A 160 16.24 0.86 -13.09
C VAL A 160 16.50 -0.41 -13.90
N LYS A 161 17.56 -0.40 -14.72
CA LYS A 161 17.94 -1.51 -15.59
C LYS A 161 18.84 -2.49 -14.88
#